data_AF-A0A453NPC2-F1
#
_entry.id   AF-A0A453NPC2-F1
#
_cell.length_a   1.000
_cell.length_b   1.000
_cell.length_c   1.000
_cell.angle_alpha   90.00
_cell.angle_beta   90.00
_cell.angle_gamma   90.00
#
_symmetry.space_group_name_H-M   'P 1'
#
loop_
_entity.id
_entity.type
_entity.pdbx_description
1 polymer ?
#
loop_
_entity_poly.entity_id
_entity_poly.type
_entity_poly.pdbx_seq_one_letter_code
_entity_poly.pdbx_strand_id
1 'polypeptide(L)'
;MSDEELKAEYMSPRDLSGHGTHVASTIAGGQVSNVSYGGLAAGVARGGAPRARLAIYKVLWGPRGSGSHAGVLAALDHAIDDGVDVLSLSLGQAGSELFETLHAVERGISVVFSAGNGGPVPQTAWNAVPWVTTVAASTIDRTFPTLISLGNKQMLMGQSLHNNASMNISDFKALVYTRSCSMQSLASSNITGKIVLCYAPAEAAITPPRLALPIVINRTMEAGAKGLIFAQYDANILDILTMCKGNMACVVVDFEIAHTILTYLDKTK
;
A
#
# COMPACT_ATOMS: atom_id res chain seq x y z
N MET A 1 7.60 -21.07 -5.70
CA MET A 1 7.55 -20.93 -4.24
C MET A 1 8.73 -21.67 -3.66
N SER A 2 9.39 -21.13 -2.65
CA SER A 2 10.43 -21.88 -1.93
C SER A 2 9.80 -22.97 -1.05
N ASP A 3 10.60 -23.95 -0.63
CA ASP A 3 10.16 -25.01 0.29
C ASP A 3 9.69 -24.44 1.63
N GLU A 4 10.22 -23.29 2.06
CA GLU A 4 9.77 -22.62 3.28
C GLU A 4 8.40 -21.95 3.11
N GLU A 5 8.15 -21.32 1.96
CA GLU A 5 6.83 -20.74 1.64
C GLU A 5 5.75 -21.82 1.53
N LEU A 6 6.10 -22.99 1.00
CA LEU A 6 5.20 -24.14 0.92
C LEU A 6 4.87 -24.70 2.31
N LYS A 7 5.82 -24.74 3.25
CA LYS A 7 5.59 -25.18 4.64
C LYS A 7 4.71 -24.22 5.43
N ALA A 8 4.73 -22.93 5.11
CA ALA A 8 3.88 -21.92 5.75
C ALA A 8 2.46 -21.86 5.18
N GLU A 9 2.22 -22.52 4.05
CA GLU A 9 0.94 -22.46 3.33
C GLU A 9 -0.11 -23.42 3.91
N TYR A 10 -1.37 -23.00 3.80
CA TYR A 10 -2.51 -23.83 4.10
C TYR A 10 -3.01 -24.49 2.83
N MET A 11 -2.91 -25.82 2.74
CA MET A 11 -3.52 -26.65 1.68
C MET A 11 -5.06 -26.72 1.84
N SER A 12 -5.69 -25.55 1.91
CA SER A 12 -7.11 -25.32 2.09
C SER A 12 -7.45 -23.91 1.60
N PRO A 13 -8.75 -23.54 1.51
CA PRO A 13 -9.16 -22.18 1.18
C PRO A 13 -8.78 -21.10 2.22
N ARG A 14 -8.12 -21.47 3.34
CA ARG A 14 -7.68 -20.51 4.36
C ARG A 14 -6.67 -19.52 3.77
N ASP A 15 -6.93 -18.24 3.99
CA ASP A 15 -6.09 -17.14 3.54
C ASP A 15 -4.83 -17.00 4.40
N LEU A 16 -3.65 -17.11 3.79
CA LEU A 16 -2.35 -16.85 4.41
C LEU A 16 -1.91 -15.40 4.22
N SER A 17 -2.24 -14.79 3.08
CA SER A 17 -1.73 -13.48 2.65
C SER A 17 -2.50 -12.33 3.31
N GLY A 18 -3.81 -12.52 3.53
CA GLY A 18 -4.74 -11.49 4.03
C GLY A 18 -5.44 -10.70 2.93
N HIS A 19 -4.94 -10.74 1.69
CA HIS A 19 -5.53 -10.04 0.55
C HIS A 19 -6.97 -10.51 0.27
N GLY A 20 -7.21 -11.82 0.25
CA GLY A 20 -8.55 -12.39 0.00
C GLY A 20 -9.55 -11.99 1.10
N THR A 21 -9.11 -12.02 2.35
CA THR A 21 -9.92 -11.59 3.51
C THR A 21 -10.27 -10.10 3.45
N HIS A 22 -9.32 -9.25 3.05
CA HIS A 22 -9.55 -7.82 2.87
C HIS A 22 -10.57 -7.53 1.75
N VAL A 23 -10.43 -8.19 0.60
CA VAL A 23 -11.39 -8.06 -0.52
C VAL A 23 -12.77 -8.56 -0.14
N ALA A 24 -12.87 -9.78 0.42
CA ALA A 24 -14.15 -10.39 0.80
C ALA A 24 -14.91 -9.56 1.84
N SER A 25 -14.22 -9.00 2.84
CA SER A 25 -14.83 -8.13 3.85
C SER A 25 -15.25 -6.77 3.28
N THR A 26 -14.55 -6.24 2.28
CA THR A 26 -14.97 -5.01 1.57
C THR A 26 -16.25 -5.23 0.75
N ILE A 27 -16.44 -6.43 0.20
CA ILE A 27 -17.63 -6.78 -0.59
C ILE A 27 -18.83 -7.04 0.33
N ALA A 28 -18.72 -8.03 1.22
CA ALA A 28 -19.86 -8.54 1.99
C ALA A 28 -19.55 -8.70 3.49
N GLY A 29 -18.55 -7.99 4.01
CA GLY A 29 -18.25 -7.99 5.43
C GLY A 29 -19.46 -7.55 6.25
N GLY A 30 -19.79 -8.34 7.27
CA GLY A 30 -20.78 -7.96 8.27
C GLY A 30 -20.39 -6.67 9.00
N GLN A 31 -21.36 -6.05 9.68
CA GLN A 31 -21.10 -4.86 10.47
C GLN A 31 -20.29 -5.23 11.71
N VAL A 32 -19.09 -4.66 11.86
CA VAL A 32 -18.23 -4.84 13.03
C VAL A 32 -17.91 -3.48 13.62
N SER A 33 -18.34 -3.26 14.87
CA SER A 33 -18.14 -2.00 15.58
C SER A 33 -16.80 -1.96 16.30
N ASN A 34 -16.30 -0.75 16.56
CA ASN A 34 -15.07 -0.49 17.33
C ASN A 34 -13.82 -1.16 16.72
N VAL A 35 -13.71 -1.12 15.40
CA VAL A 35 -12.53 -1.60 14.66
C VAL A 35 -11.66 -0.44 14.24
N SER A 36 -10.35 -0.67 14.16
CA SER A 36 -9.36 0.31 13.72
C SER A 36 -8.08 -0.37 13.26
N TYR A 37 -7.24 0.35 12.53
CA TYR A 37 -5.87 -0.05 12.22
C TYR A 37 -4.92 0.55 13.27
N GLY A 38 -4.83 -0.10 14.44
CA GLY A 38 -4.05 0.40 15.58
C GLY A 38 -4.52 1.77 16.08
N GLY A 39 -5.83 2.02 16.09
CA GLY A 39 -6.43 3.32 16.44
C GLY A 39 -6.69 4.23 15.24
N LEU A 40 -6.06 3.98 14.09
CA LEU A 40 -6.34 4.72 12.85
C LEU A 40 -7.65 4.26 12.21
N ALA A 41 -8.39 5.20 11.61
CA ALA A 41 -9.68 4.97 10.96
C ALA A 41 -10.68 4.21 11.86
N ALA A 42 -10.71 4.58 13.15
CA ALA A 42 -11.61 3.96 14.11
C ALA A 42 -13.08 4.18 13.73
N GLY A 43 -13.88 3.12 13.83
CA GLY A 43 -15.31 3.20 13.55
C GLY A 43 -15.96 1.83 13.38
N VAL A 44 -16.92 1.79 12.46
CA VAL A 44 -17.66 0.57 12.09
C VAL A 44 -17.22 0.15 10.69
N ALA A 45 -16.65 -1.05 10.55
CA ALA A 45 -16.40 -1.64 9.24
C ALA A 45 -17.61 -2.43 8.76
N ARG A 46 -17.88 -2.38 7.45
CA ARG A 46 -18.89 -3.18 6.76
C ARG A 46 -18.59 -3.21 5.27
N GLY A 47 -19.00 -4.28 4.60
CA GLY A 47 -18.92 -4.36 3.14
C GLY A 47 -19.99 -3.53 2.43
N GLY A 48 -19.91 -3.46 1.11
CA GLY A 48 -20.94 -2.85 0.27
C GLY A 48 -22.29 -3.56 0.34
N ALA A 49 -22.28 -4.89 0.48
CA ALA A 49 -23.47 -5.74 0.61
C ALA A 49 -23.36 -6.70 1.81
N PRO A 50 -23.52 -6.23 3.06
CA PRO A 50 -23.28 -7.03 4.27
C PRO A 50 -24.18 -8.26 4.46
N ARG A 51 -25.25 -8.39 3.66
CA ARG A 51 -26.18 -9.53 3.69
C ARG A 51 -25.99 -10.49 2.52
N ALA A 52 -25.08 -10.19 1.60
CA ALA A 52 -24.72 -11.10 0.52
C ALA A 52 -23.98 -12.32 1.09
N ARG A 53 -24.08 -13.44 0.38
CA ARG A 53 -23.32 -14.66 0.71
C ARG A 53 -21.98 -14.63 -0.03
N LEU A 54 -20.97 -15.24 0.57
CA LEU A 54 -19.64 -15.37 -0.02
C LEU A 54 -19.38 -16.84 -0.37
N ALA A 55 -18.97 -17.08 -1.61
CA ALA A 55 -18.32 -18.32 -2.04
C ALA A 55 -16.85 -18.00 -2.33
N ILE A 56 -15.92 -18.75 -1.72
CA ILE A 56 -14.49 -18.44 -1.74
C ILE A 56 -13.74 -19.48 -2.56
N TYR A 57 -13.11 -19.02 -3.65
CA TYR A 57 -12.26 -19.82 -4.52
C TYR A 57 -10.82 -19.32 -4.42
N LYS A 58 -9.99 -20.00 -3.63
CA LYS A 58 -8.58 -19.62 -3.43
C LYS A 58 -7.72 -20.11 -4.59
N VAL A 59 -7.19 -19.17 -5.37
CA VAL A 59 -6.35 -19.43 -6.55
C VAL A 59 -4.93 -18.89 -6.43
N LEU A 60 -4.68 -18.04 -5.43
CA LEU A 60 -3.37 -17.46 -5.13
C LEU A 60 -2.81 -18.06 -3.85
N TRP A 61 -1.49 -18.31 -3.87
CA TRP A 61 -0.73 -19.01 -2.85
C TRP A 61 0.54 -18.23 -2.49
N GLY A 62 1.05 -18.47 -1.30
CA GLY A 62 2.21 -17.81 -0.74
C GLY A 62 1.92 -16.39 -0.21
N PRO A 63 2.88 -15.81 0.51
CA PRO A 63 2.69 -14.52 1.20
C PRO A 63 2.45 -13.35 0.23
N ARG A 64 3.05 -13.42 -0.97
CA ARG A 64 2.91 -12.39 -2.02
C ARG A 64 1.76 -12.65 -2.99
N GLY A 65 1.06 -13.79 -2.87
CA GLY A 65 -0.02 -14.19 -3.76
C GLY A 65 0.47 -14.49 -5.18
N SER A 66 0.62 -15.77 -5.51
CA SER A 66 0.91 -16.24 -6.87
C SER A 66 0.04 -17.42 -7.22
N GLY A 67 -0.39 -17.51 -8.47
CA GLY A 67 -1.27 -18.57 -8.95
C GLY A 67 -1.00 -18.87 -10.42
N SER A 68 -1.51 -20.00 -10.88
CA SER A 68 -1.47 -20.38 -12.28
C SER A 68 -2.76 -19.94 -12.98
N HIS A 69 -2.64 -19.64 -14.27
CA HIS A 69 -3.79 -19.35 -15.12
C HIS A 69 -4.80 -20.53 -15.09
N ALA A 70 -4.30 -21.77 -15.16
CA ALA A 70 -5.14 -22.97 -15.04
C ALA A 70 -5.93 -23.06 -13.71
N GLY A 71 -5.32 -22.63 -12.60
CA GLY A 71 -6.01 -22.58 -11.30
C GLY A 71 -7.14 -21.54 -11.27
N VAL A 72 -6.96 -20.41 -11.95
CA VAL A 72 -7.99 -19.39 -12.12
C VAL A 72 -9.13 -19.90 -13.00
N LEU A 73 -8.83 -20.56 -14.12
CA LEU A 73 -9.86 -21.14 -15.00
C LEU A 73 -10.69 -22.21 -14.29
N ALA A 74 -10.05 -23.13 -13.57
CA ALA A 74 -10.77 -24.14 -12.79
C ALA A 74 -11.71 -23.50 -11.76
N ALA A 75 -11.26 -22.44 -11.07
CA ALA A 75 -12.11 -21.71 -10.13
C ALA A 75 -13.28 -20.99 -10.81
N LEU A 76 -13.09 -20.46 -12.02
CA LEU A 76 -14.17 -19.86 -12.82
C LEU A 76 -15.23 -20.91 -13.17
N ASP A 77 -14.82 -22.08 -13.66
CA ASP A 77 -15.74 -23.18 -13.98
C ASP A 77 -16.56 -23.60 -12.75
N HIS A 78 -15.89 -23.81 -11.62
CA HIS A 78 -16.56 -24.15 -10.36
C HIS A 78 -17.54 -23.07 -9.91
N ALA A 79 -17.15 -21.79 -9.98
CA ALA A 79 -18.03 -20.70 -9.56
C ALA A 79 -19.25 -20.53 -10.47
N ILE A 80 -19.07 -20.75 -11.78
CA ILE A 80 -20.15 -20.76 -12.75
C ILE A 80 -21.13 -21.91 -12.45
N ASP A 81 -20.62 -23.11 -12.20
CA ASP A 81 -21.44 -24.29 -11.93
C ASP A 81 -22.15 -24.22 -10.57
N ASP A 82 -21.53 -23.61 -9.57
CA ASP A 82 -22.14 -23.30 -8.27
C ASP A 82 -23.25 -22.22 -8.37
N GLY A 83 -23.35 -21.52 -9.52
CA GLY A 83 -24.40 -20.55 -9.79
C GLY A 83 -24.25 -19.24 -9.01
N VAL A 84 -23.02 -18.72 -8.88
CA VAL A 84 -22.80 -17.41 -8.25
C VAL A 84 -23.41 -16.28 -9.07
N ASP A 85 -23.89 -15.21 -8.41
CA ASP A 85 -24.48 -14.07 -9.10
C ASP A 85 -23.43 -13.07 -9.64
N VAL A 86 -22.31 -12.93 -8.92
CA VAL A 86 -21.23 -11.97 -9.21
C VAL A 86 -19.88 -12.60 -8.90
N LEU A 87 -18.94 -12.44 -9.83
CA LEU A 87 -17.53 -12.79 -9.68
C LEU A 87 -16.70 -11.52 -9.44
N SER A 88 -15.99 -11.47 -8.31
CA SER A 88 -15.06 -10.38 -7.98
C SER A 88 -13.62 -10.88 -7.95
N LEU A 89 -12.82 -10.46 -8.93
CA LEU A 89 -11.46 -10.91 -9.14
C LEU A 89 -10.48 -9.74 -8.99
N SER A 90 -9.92 -9.57 -7.80
CA SER A 90 -8.81 -8.63 -7.54
C SER A 90 -7.47 -9.28 -7.86
N LEU A 91 -7.31 -9.75 -9.09
CA LEU A 91 -6.09 -10.38 -9.63
C LEU A 91 -5.93 -10.03 -11.11
N GLY A 92 -4.74 -10.23 -11.67
CA GLY A 92 -4.46 -9.98 -13.08
C GLY A 92 -2.97 -10.00 -13.37
N GLN A 93 -2.62 -10.08 -14.66
CA GLN A 93 -1.24 -10.01 -15.12
C GLN A 93 -1.17 -9.28 -16.45
N ALA A 94 -0.10 -8.49 -16.64
CA ALA A 94 0.08 -7.68 -17.84
C ALA A 94 0.21 -8.57 -19.07
N GLY A 95 -0.57 -8.28 -20.10
CA GLY A 95 -0.61 -9.07 -21.34
C GLY A 95 -1.32 -10.43 -21.21
N SER A 96 -2.01 -10.71 -20.10
CA SER A 96 -2.80 -11.93 -19.92
C SER A 96 -4.24 -11.57 -19.57
N GLU A 97 -5.05 -11.38 -20.61
CA GLU A 97 -6.49 -11.20 -20.48
C GLU A 97 -7.19 -12.55 -20.25
N LEU A 98 -8.22 -12.57 -19.41
CA LEU A 98 -9.02 -13.76 -19.09
C LEU A 98 -10.27 -13.81 -19.97
N PHE A 99 -10.11 -14.22 -21.23
CA PHE A 99 -11.21 -14.23 -22.19
C PHE A 99 -12.33 -15.22 -21.82
N GLU A 100 -12.00 -16.27 -21.08
CA GLU A 100 -12.89 -17.33 -20.61
C GLU A 100 -14.00 -16.81 -19.69
N THR A 101 -13.82 -15.60 -19.13
CA THR A 101 -14.88 -14.90 -18.38
C THR A 101 -16.11 -14.57 -19.21
N LEU A 102 -16.02 -14.65 -20.55
CA LEU A 102 -17.17 -14.55 -21.43
C LEU A 102 -18.23 -15.61 -21.08
N HIS A 103 -17.83 -16.84 -20.72
CA HIS A 103 -18.76 -17.91 -20.34
C HIS A 103 -19.55 -17.61 -19.06
N ALA A 104 -18.95 -16.89 -18.12
CA ALA A 104 -19.66 -16.41 -16.93
C ALA A 104 -20.73 -15.38 -17.32
N VAL A 105 -20.37 -14.40 -18.15
CA VAL A 105 -21.27 -13.35 -18.61
C VAL A 105 -22.40 -13.91 -19.49
N GLU A 106 -22.11 -14.88 -20.36
CA GLU A 106 -23.11 -15.62 -21.15
C GLU A 106 -24.17 -16.33 -20.28
N ARG A 107 -23.79 -16.73 -19.07
CA ARG A 107 -24.69 -17.32 -18.07
C ARG A 107 -25.33 -16.30 -17.13
N GLY A 108 -25.18 -15.01 -17.41
CA GLY A 108 -25.78 -13.92 -16.64
C GLY A 108 -25.00 -13.54 -15.37
N ILE A 109 -23.76 -14.02 -15.21
CA ILE A 109 -22.92 -13.75 -14.05
C ILE A 109 -22.08 -12.50 -14.33
N SER A 110 -22.20 -11.47 -13.49
CA SER A 110 -21.41 -10.25 -13.65
C SER A 110 -19.98 -10.46 -13.18
N VAL A 111 -18.99 -10.05 -13.98
CA VAL A 111 -17.56 -10.20 -13.66
C VAL A 111 -16.92 -8.83 -13.43
N VAL A 112 -16.26 -8.69 -12.28
CA VAL A 112 -15.58 -7.45 -11.86
C VAL A 112 -14.10 -7.72 -11.65
N PHE A 113 -13.24 -6.96 -12.32
CA PHE A 113 -11.79 -7.03 -12.18
C PHE A 113 -11.19 -5.73 -11.65
N SER A 114 -10.02 -5.82 -11.02
CA SER A 114 -9.15 -4.66 -10.82
C SER A 114 -8.38 -4.34 -12.11
N ALA A 115 -8.23 -3.04 -12.43
CA ALA A 115 -7.41 -2.56 -13.56
C ALA A 115 -5.89 -2.78 -13.37
N GLY A 116 -5.46 -3.14 -12.16
CA GLY A 116 -4.04 -3.33 -11.83
C GLY A 116 -3.38 -2.08 -11.26
N ASN A 117 -2.17 -2.28 -10.73
CA ASN A 117 -1.41 -1.25 -10.02
C ASN A 117 -0.16 -0.81 -10.80
N GLY A 118 -0.11 -1.02 -12.12
CA GLY A 118 1.06 -0.78 -12.98
C GLY A 118 1.26 0.67 -13.42
N GLY A 119 0.32 1.57 -13.11
CA GLY A 119 0.39 2.99 -13.46
C GLY A 119 1.57 3.73 -12.81
N PRO A 120 1.78 5.02 -13.16
CA PRO A 120 0.84 5.89 -13.88
C PRO A 120 1.08 5.98 -15.40
N VAL A 121 2.05 5.23 -15.93
CA VAL A 121 2.34 5.23 -17.38
C VAL A 121 1.10 4.74 -18.14
N PRO A 122 0.73 5.38 -19.28
CA PRO A 122 -0.41 4.92 -20.10
C PRO A 122 -0.29 3.46 -20.52
N GLN A 123 -1.43 2.83 -20.83
CA GLN A 123 -1.51 1.44 -21.33
C GLN A 123 -0.98 0.39 -20.34
N THR A 124 -1.13 0.64 -19.04
CA THR A 124 -0.73 -0.29 -17.96
C THR A 124 -1.90 -1.01 -17.30
N ALA A 125 -3.13 -0.73 -17.74
CA ALA A 125 -4.31 -1.45 -17.29
C ALA A 125 -4.38 -2.86 -17.90
N TRP A 126 -4.86 -3.82 -17.12
CA TRP A 126 -5.13 -5.19 -17.55
C TRP A 126 -6.57 -5.60 -17.22
N ASN A 127 -7.02 -6.76 -17.68
CA ASN A 127 -8.41 -7.25 -17.55
C ASN A 127 -9.41 -6.30 -18.23
N ALA A 128 -9.05 -5.75 -19.38
CA ALA A 128 -9.77 -4.68 -20.08
C ALA A 128 -10.58 -5.23 -21.27
N VAL A 129 -11.34 -6.31 -21.04
CA VAL A 129 -12.22 -6.91 -22.06
C VAL A 129 -13.63 -6.31 -22.04
N PRO A 130 -14.35 -6.23 -23.17
CA PRO A 130 -15.59 -5.44 -23.26
C PRO A 130 -16.77 -5.93 -22.40
N TRP A 131 -16.76 -7.19 -21.96
CA TRP A 131 -17.86 -7.81 -21.21
C TRP A 131 -17.68 -7.80 -19.68
N VAL A 132 -16.56 -7.28 -19.17
CA VAL A 132 -16.31 -7.21 -17.72
C VAL A 132 -16.28 -5.76 -17.23
N THR A 133 -16.47 -5.59 -15.92
CA THR A 133 -16.27 -4.29 -15.27
C THR A 133 -14.86 -4.20 -14.73
N THR A 134 -14.00 -3.42 -15.38
CA THR A 134 -12.63 -3.17 -14.94
C THR A 134 -12.56 -1.91 -14.07
N VAL A 135 -12.17 -2.06 -12.81
CA VAL A 135 -12.24 -1.01 -11.78
C VAL A 135 -10.87 -0.38 -11.54
N ALA A 136 -10.78 0.94 -11.70
CA ALA A 136 -9.63 1.75 -11.33
C ALA A 136 -9.67 2.16 -9.84
N ALA A 137 -8.54 2.61 -9.29
CA ALA A 137 -8.44 3.09 -7.92
C ALA A 137 -8.42 4.62 -7.86
N SER A 138 -9.09 5.19 -6.85
CA SER A 138 -9.06 6.61 -6.52
C SER A 138 -8.97 6.81 -5.01
N THR A 139 -8.68 8.03 -4.57
CA THR A 139 -8.64 8.40 -3.16
C THR A 139 -10.02 8.77 -2.63
N ILE A 140 -10.14 8.80 -1.31
CA ILE A 140 -11.30 9.35 -0.59
C ILE A 140 -10.87 10.61 0.17
N ASP A 141 -11.82 11.31 0.77
CA ASP A 141 -11.60 12.52 1.59
C ASP A 141 -10.80 12.27 2.88
N ARG A 142 -10.78 11.03 3.38
CA ARG A 142 -10.02 10.65 4.57
C ARG A 142 -8.51 10.67 4.33
N THR A 143 -7.81 11.33 5.26
CA THR A 143 -6.34 11.34 5.36
C THR A 143 -5.87 10.81 6.72
N PHE A 144 -4.57 10.51 6.84
CA PHE A 144 -3.93 10.12 8.10
C PHE A 144 -2.88 11.16 8.49
N PRO A 145 -3.31 12.34 8.97
CA PRO A 145 -2.41 13.42 9.30
C PRO A 145 -1.46 13.05 10.44
N THR A 146 -0.21 13.50 10.34
CA THR A 146 0.80 13.38 11.40
C THR A 146 1.50 14.73 11.55
N LEU A 147 1.57 15.18 12.79
CA LEU A 147 2.12 16.48 13.15
C LEU A 147 3.65 16.42 13.24
N ILE A 148 4.33 17.34 12.57
CA ILE A 148 5.78 17.53 12.65
C ILE A 148 6.02 18.83 13.44
N SER A 149 6.66 18.73 14.60
CA SER A 149 7.08 19.89 15.40
C SER A 149 8.54 20.21 15.12
N LEU A 150 8.81 21.45 14.69
CA LEU A 150 10.17 21.97 14.54
C LEU A 150 10.63 22.66 15.83
N GLY A 151 11.95 22.86 15.98
CA GLY A 151 12.53 23.48 17.18
C GLY A 151 12.15 24.95 17.37
N ASN A 152 11.74 25.64 16.31
CA ASN A 152 11.19 27.00 16.34
C ASN A 152 9.69 27.04 16.71
N LYS A 153 9.10 25.93 17.18
CA LYS A 153 7.68 25.77 17.50
C LYS A 153 6.74 25.84 16.29
N GLN A 154 7.27 25.87 15.07
CA GLN A 154 6.45 25.73 13.88
C GLN A 154 5.94 24.29 13.76
N MET A 155 4.65 24.17 13.45
CA MET A 155 3.96 22.89 13.30
C MET A 155 3.60 22.70 11.84
N LEU A 156 3.97 21.55 11.28
CA LEU A 156 3.71 21.19 9.89
C LEU A 156 2.96 19.87 9.83
N MET A 157 2.18 19.66 8.77
CA MET A 157 1.32 18.49 8.62
C MET A 157 1.90 17.55 7.56
N GLY A 158 2.33 16.37 7.97
CA GLY A 158 2.60 15.27 7.04
C GLY A 158 1.53 14.20 7.11
N GLN A 159 1.79 13.05 6.50
CA GLN A 159 0.95 11.88 6.60
C GLN A 159 1.75 10.64 7.01
N SER A 160 1.14 9.77 7.81
CA SER A 160 1.74 8.51 8.26
C SER A 160 0.68 7.49 8.67
N LEU A 161 1.02 6.20 8.63
CA LEU A 161 0.23 5.13 9.25
C LEU A 161 0.75 4.76 10.64
N HIS A 162 1.36 5.74 11.31
CA HIS A 162 1.89 5.56 12.65
C HIS A 162 0.77 5.32 13.65
N ASN A 163 0.77 4.14 14.25
CA ASN A 163 -0.32 3.68 15.11
C ASN A 163 0.16 3.23 16.50
N ASN A 164 1.41 3.57 16.84
CA ASN A 164 2.00 3.24 18.14
C ASN A 164 2.40 4.52 18.90
N ALA A 165 1.72 4.77 20.02
CA ALA A 165 2.03 5.89 20.90
C ALA A 165 3.47 5.86 21.44
N SER A 166 4.12 4.68 21.52
CA SER A 166 5.50 4.53 22.01
C SER A 166 6.56 4.98 21.00
N MET A 167 6.17 5.26 19.77
CA MET A 167 7.05 5.76 18.72
C MET A 167 6.77 7.24 18.41
N ASN A 168 5.91 7.90 19.19
CA ASN A 168 5.93 9.34 19.33
C ASN A 168 7.32 9.74 19.79
N ILE A 169 8.06 10.43 18.92
CA ILE A 169 9.33 11.04 19.28
C ILE A 169 8.99 12.21 20.21
N SER A 170 8.92 11.94 21.51
CA SER A 170 8.67 12.95 22.54
C SER A 170 9.84 13.92 22.70
N ASP A 171 11.04 13.46 22.35
CA ASP A 171 12.28 14.23 22.50
C ASP A 171 12.76 14.69 21.14
N PHE A 172 13.00 15.99 20.99
CA PHE A 172 13.58 16.55 19.76
C PHE A 172 14.86 15.81 19.37
N LYS A 173 14.91 15.39 18.10
CA LYS A 173 16.10 14.81 17.49
C LYS A 173 16.69 15.80 16.49
N ALA A 174 18.01 15.75 16.31
CA ALA A 174 18.66 16.53 15.27
C ALA A 174 18.11 16.12 13.90
N LEU A 175 17.90 17.12 13.05
CA LEU A 175 17.38 16.95 11.69
C LEU A 175 18.55 17.08 10.70
N VAL A 176 18.63 16.16 9.73
CA VAL A 176 19.68 16.14 8.70
C VAL A 176 19.03 16.09 7.33
N TYR A 177 19.46 16.97 6.43
CA TYR A 177 19.05 16.95 5.03
C TYR A 177 20.02 16.14 4.19
N THR A 178 19.50 15.15 3.45
CA THR A 178 20.34 14.23 2.64
C THR A 178 19.86 14.10 1.19
N ARG A 179 19.29 15.17 0.61
CA ARG A 179 18.82 15.20 -0.79
C ARG A 179 17.91 14.00 -1.11
N SER A 180 18.28 13.16 -2.08
CA SER A 180 17.52 11.97 -2.52
C SER A 180 17.69 10.76 -1.62
N CYS A 181 18.47 10.85 -0.54
CA CYS A 181 18.78 9.71 0.33
C CYS A 181 19.41 8.54 -0.45
N SER A 182 20.25 8.88 -1.43
CA SER A 182 21.11 7.94 -2.13
C SER A 182 22.17 7.37 -1.18
N MET A 183 22.72 6.19 -1.50
CA MET A 183 23.78 5.58 -0.68
C MET A 183 24.94 6.54 -0.42
N GLN A 184 25.38 7.29 -1.44
CA GLN A 184 26.44 8.29 -1.28
C GLN A 184 26.05 9.43 -0.34
N SER A 185 24.84 9.99 -0.49
CA SER A 185 24.39 11.12 0.35
C SER A 185 24.18 10.74 1.83
N LEU A 186 23.76 9.49 2.08
CA LEU A 186 23.61 8.97 3.42
C LEU A 186 24.97 8.64 4.04
N ALA A 187 25.90 8.05 3.27
CA ALA A 187 27.25 7.74 3.74
C ALA A 187 28.07 9.00 4.07
N SER A 188 27.83 10.12 3.39
CA SER A 188 28.49 11.40 3.68
C SER A 188 27.87 12.19 4.83
N SER A 189 26.79 11.68 5.43
CA SER A 189 26.02 12.38 6.47
C SER A 189 25.96 11.56 7.76
N ASN A 190 26.28 12.17 8.91
CA ASN A 190 26.09 11.50 10.19
C ASN A 190 24.59 11.50 10.58
N ILE A 191 23.88 10.40 10.29
CA ILE A 191 22.41 10.26 10.48
C ILE A 191 22.00 9.33 11.64
N THR A 192 22.96 8.66 12.29
CA THR A 192 22.66 7.74 13.39
C THR A 192 21.99 8.48 14.55
N GLY A 193 20.82 8.02 14.98
CA GLY A 193 20.03 8.63 16.05
C GLY A 193 19.25 9.90 15.64
N LYS A 194 19.26 10.28 14.35
CA LYS A 194 18.69 11.54 13.86
C LYS A 194 17.44 11.33 13.00
N ILE A 195 16.74 12.43 12.71
CA ILE A 195 15.66 12.47 11.72
C ILE A 195 16.25 12.90 10.38
N VAL A 196 15.94 12.16 9.33
CA VAL A 196 16.45 12.39 7.97
C VAL A 196 15.37 13.02 7.12
N LEU A 197 15.66 14.16 6.49
CA LEU A 197 14.83 14.78 5.45
C LEU A 197 15.35 14.35 4.07
N CYS A 198 14.53 13.59 3.34
CA CYS A 198 14.74 13.28 1.94
C CYS A 198 13.89 14.22 1.08
N TYR A 199 14.54 15.14 0.38
CA TYR A 199 13.90 16.10 -0.51
C TYR A 199 14.73 16.27 -1.78
N ALA A 200 14.18 15.80 -2.91
CA ALA A 200 14.87 15.71 -4.20
C ALA A 200 13.85 15.71 -5.36
N PRO A 201 13.23 16.86 -5.66
CA PRO A 201 12.14 16.93 -6.64
C PRO A 201 12.58 16.57 -8.06
N ALA A 202 13.82 16.87 -8.45
CA ALA A 202 14.33 16.53 -9.78
C ALA A 202 14.48 15.00 -9.96
N GLU A 203 14.97 14.30 -8.95
CA GLU A 203 15.13 12.86 -8.96
C GLU A 203 13.80 12.12 -8.86
N ALA A 204 12.78 12.71 -8.22
CA ALA A 204 11.44 12.15 -8.14
C ALA A 204 10.74 12.05 -9.52
N ALA A 205 11.18 12.84 -10.51
CA ALA A 205 10.72 12.72 -11.89
C ALA A 205 11.29 11.48 -12.62
N ILE A 206 12.45 10.98 -12.19
CA ILE A 206 13.13 9.82 -12.78
C ILE A 206 12.72 8.55 -12.06
N THR A 207 12.72 8.58 -10.73
CA THR A 207 12.36 7.44 -9.88
C THR A 207 11.10 7.79 -9.08
N PRO A 208 9.93 7.25 -9.46
CA PRO A 208 8.70 7.52 -8.75
C PRO A 208 8.79 7.22 -7.24
N PRO A 209 8.08 7.98 -6.38
CA PRO A 209 8.04 7.79 -4.93
C PRO A 209 7.78 6.33 -4.52
N ARG A 210 6.92 5.63 -5.23
CA ARG A 210 6.59 4.21 -4.97
C ARG A 210 7.79 3.26 -5.08
N LEU A 211 8.75 3.57 -5.96
CA LEU A 211 10.00 2.80 -6.09
C LEU A 211 11.08 3.32 -5.14
N ALA A 212 11.15 4.65 -4.95
CA ALA A 212 12.18 5.27 -4.13
C ALA A 212 11.99 5.01 -2.62
N LEU A 213 10.76 5.14 -2.11
CA LEU A 213 10.48 5.12 -0.68
C LEU A 213 10.90 3.80 0.01
N PRO A 214 10.58 2.59 -0.49
CA PRO A 214 11.03 1.33 0.13
C PRO A 214 12.56 1.24 0.25
N ILE A 215 13.27 1.69 -0.78
CA ILE A 215 14.74 1.69 -0.82
C ILE A 215 15.30 2.67 0.21
N VAL A 216 14.72 3.88 0.29
CA VAL A 216 15.14 4.91 1.24
C VAL A 216 14.87 4.48 2.68
N ILE A 217 13.74 3.85 2.96
CA ILE A 217 13.41 3.30 4.28
C ILE A 217 14.48 2.30 4.71
N ASN A 218 14.79 1.30 3.89
CA ASN A 218 15.79 0.29 4.24
C ASN A 218 17.16 0.92 4.53
N ARG A 219 17.64 1.80 3.65
CA ARG A 219 18.95 2.44 3.81
C ARG A 219 19.04 3.32 5.06
N THR A 220 18.02 4.11 5.33
CA THR A 220 18.00 5.00 6.50
C THR A 220 17.87 4.20 7.80
N MET A 221 17.10 3.11 7.78
CA MET A 221 17.04 2.16 8.89
C MET A 221 18.39 1.48 9.16
N GLU A 222 19.06 0.94 8.13
CA GLU A 222 20.37 0.30 8.24
C GLU A 222 21.44 1.26 8.77
N ALA A 223 21.37 2.54 8.38
CA ALA A 223 22.26 3.59 8.87
C ALA A 223 21.91 4.12 10.28
N GLY A 224 20.87 3.56 10.91
CA GLY A 224 20.49 3.86 12.29
C GLY A 224 19.73 5.17 12.49
N ALA A 225 19.01 5.66 11.46
CA ALA A 225 18.10 6.79 11.61
C ALA A 225 16.98 6.47 12.61
N LYS A 226 16.47 7.50 13.29
CA LYS A 226 15.32 7.39 14.21
C LYS A 226 14.03 7.97 13.64
N GLY A 227 14.13 8.76 12.58
CA GLY A 227 12.98 9.13 11.79
C GLY A 227 13.34 9.48 10.35
N LEU A 228 12.32 9.43 9.50
CA LEU A 228 12.39 9.75 8.08
C LEU A 228 11.23 10.69 7.74
N ILE A 229 11.56 11.83 7.13
CA ILE A 229 10.62 12.72 6.47
C ILE A 229 10.92 12.61 4.97
N PHE A 230 10.00 11.99 4.23
CA PHE A 230 10.16 11.74 2.81
C PHE A 230 9.26 12.68 2.01
N ALA A 231 9.86 13.51 1.17
CA ALA A 231 9.14 14.43 0.33
C ALA A 231 8.74 13.78 -0.99
N GLN A 232 7.50 13.97 -1.41
CA GLN A 232 6.95 13.41 -2.64
C GLN A 232 5.95 14.38 -3.30
N TYR A 233 5.64 14.14 -4.57
CA TYR A 233 4.44 14.71 -5.19
C TYR A 233 3.20 13.90 -4.76
N ASP A 234 2.04 14.23 -5.33
CA ASP A 234 0.76 13.56 -5.07
C ASP A 234 0.80 12.06 -5.43
N ALA A 235 1.28 11.26 -4.46
CA ALA A 235 1.39 9.82 -4.53
C ALA A 235 0.79 9.22 -3.25
N ASN A 236 -0.19 8.34 -3.37
CA ASN A 236 -0.71 7.62 -2.22
C ASN A 236 0.12 6.34 -1.99
N ILE A 237 1.14 6.45 -1.15
CA ILE A 237 2.08 5.36 -0.82
C ILE A 237 2.22 5.14 0.69
N LEU A 238 1.16 5.47 1.44
CA LEU A 238 1.16 5.37 2.90
C LEU A 238 1.32 3.92 3.39
N ASP A 239 0.88 2.94 2.62
CA ASP A 239 1.05 1.51 2.88
C ASP A 239 2.52 1.11 3.00
N ILE A 240 3.42 1.74 2.24
CA ILE A 240 4.87 1.51 2.29
C ILE A 240 5.46 1.90 3.66
N LEU A 241 4.87 2.88 4.35
CA LEU A 241 5.35 3.34 5.66
C LEU A 241 5.23 2.26 6.75
N THR A 242 4.46 1.19 6.51
CA THR A 242 4.43 0.03 7.39
C THR A 242 5.80 -0.64 7.53
N MET A 243 6.70 -0.47 6.56
CA MET A 243 8.09 -0.94 6.63
C MET A 243 8.89 -0.27 7.77
N CYS A 244 8.48 0.92 8.21
CA CYS A 244 9.14 1.61 9.31
C CYS A 244 8.67 1.14 10.69
N LYS A 245 7.56 0.39 10.76
CA LYS A 245 6.91 -0.02 12.00
C LYS A 245 7.87 -0.83 12.87
N GLY A 246 8.02 -0.41 14.13
CA GLY A 246 8.96 -1.02 15.09
C GLY A 246 10.38 -0.44 15.06
N ASN A 247 10.79 0.25 13.99
CA ASN A 247 12.17 0.64 13.78
C ASN A 247 12.41 2.15 13.85
N MET A 248 11.59 2.94 13.16
CA MET A 248 11.68 4.41 13.13
C MET A 248 10.33 5.07 12.80
N ALA A 249 10.19 6.36 13.10
CA ALA A 249 9.03 7.12 12.68
C ALA A 249 9.19 7.56 11.21
N CYS A 250 8.20 7.32 10.35
CA CYS A 250 8.23 7.75 8.96
C CYS A 250 7.03 8.62 8.64
N VAL A 251 7.27 9.74 7.98
CA VAL A 251 6.24 10.70 7.57
C VAL A 251 6.49 11.08 6.12
N VAL A 252 5.45 11.09 5.30
CA VAL A 252 5.50 11.68 3.96
C VAL A 252 4.95 13.10 4.00
N VAL A 253 5.57 13.98 3.22
CA VAL A 253 5.17 15.38 3.07
C VAL A 253 5.19 15.77 1.60
N ASP A 254 4.44 16.80 1.24
CA ASP A 254 4.58 17.43 -0.07
C ASP A 254 5.89 18.23 -0.17
N PHE A 255 6.21 18.70 -1.38
CA PHE A 255 7.42 19.46 -1.64
C PHE A 255 7.43 20.86 -1.00
N GLU A 256 6.27 21.49 -0.76
CA GLU A 256 6.19 22.81 -0.12
C GLU A 256 6.54 22.73 1.37
N ILE A 257 6.00 21.72 2.05
CA ILE A 257 6.30 21.41 3.44
C ILE A 257 7.76 21.00 3.59
N ALA A 258 8.27 20.13 2.71
CA ALA A 258 9.68 19.75 2.71
C ALA A 258 10.62 20.96 2.52
N HIS A 259 10.27 21.87 1.61
CA HIS A 259 11.03 23.10 1.39
C HIS A 259 11.00 24.02 2.62
N THR A 260 9.87 24.10 3.31
CA THR A 260 9.75 24.85 4.58
C THR A 260 10.66 24.27 5.66
N ILE A 261 10.70 22.94 5.80
CA ILE A 261 11.61 22.24 6.73
C ILE A 261 13.08 22.50 6.35
N LEU A 262 13.42 22.46 5.07
CA LEU A 262 14.77 22.75 4.59
C LEU A 262 15.18 24.20 4.90
N THR A 263 14.28 25.15 4.69
CA THR A 263 14.51 26.58 5.02
C THR A 263 14.76 26.78 6.51
N TYR A 264 14.05 26.04 7.37
CA TYR A 264 14.32 26.02 8.81
C TYR A 264 15.75 25.51 9.13
N LEU A 265 16.19 24.43 8.48
CA LEU A 265 17.55 23.91 8.65
C LEU A 265 18.62 24.94 8.28
N ASP A 266 18.44 25.65 7.16
CA ASP A 266 19.44 26.61 6.70
C ASP A 266 19.52 27.88 7.58
N LYS A 267 18.44 28.22 8.30
CA LYS A 267 18.40 29.32 9.26
C LYS A 267 18.94 28.97 10.66
N THR A 268 19.18 27.68 10.92
CA THR A 268 19.58 27.17 12.25
C THR A 268 20.99 26.58 12.26
N LYS A 269 21.70 26.65 11.13
CA LYS A 269 23.15 26.45 11.04
C LYS A 269 23.88 27.72 11.48
#